data_AF-A0A524HUU2-F1
#
_entry.id   AF-A0A524HUU2-F1
#
_cell.length_a   1.000
_cell.length_b   1.000
_cell.length_c   1.000
_cell.angle_alpha   90.00
_cell.angle_beta   90.00
_cell.angle_gamma   90.00
#
_symmetry.space_group_name_H-M   'P 1'
#
loop_
_entity.id
_entity.type
_entity.pdbx_description
1 polymer ?
#
loop_
_entity_poly.entity_id
_entity_poly.type
_entity_poly.pdbx_seq_one_letter_code
_entity_poly.pdbx_strand_id
1 'polypeptide(L)' 'MTGDIAVALYEYHCSACGHEFDRFMSLAEHERARVTCPECKSTTVERVFTPFYAKTVRKS' A
#
# COMPACT_ATOMS: atom_id res chain seq x y z
N MET A 1 -5.76 -13.14 24.03
CA MET A 1 -4.43 -12.89 23.44
C MET A 1 -4.61 -12.42 22.00
N THR A 2 -5.09 -11.19 21.79
CA THR A 2 -5.09 -10.55 20.47
C THR A 2 -3.86 -9.66 20.43
N GLY A 3 -2.72 -10.25 20.05
CA GLY A 3 -1.50 -9.48 19.84
C GLY A 3 -1.73 -8.53 18.66
N ASP A 4 -1.42 -7.25 18.86
CA ASP A 4 -1.52 -6.20 17.86
C ASP A 4 -0.60 -6.52 16.67
N ILE A 5 -1.13 -7.21 15.65
CA ILE A 5 -0.45 -7.32 14.36
C ILE A 5 -0.62 -5.96 13.70
N ALA A 6 0.42 -5.13 13.75
CA ALA A 6 0.44 -3.86 13.05
C ALA A 6 0.35 -4.11 11.54
N VAL A 7 -0.86 -4.01 11.01
CA VAL A 7 -1.16 -4.04 9.58
C VAL A 7 -1.23 -2.61 9.06
N ALA A 8 -0.48 -2.32 8.00
CA ALA A 8 -0.48 -1.04 7.32
C ALA A 8 -1.27 -1.17 6.01
N LEU A 9 -1.96 -0.09 5.63
CA LEU A 9 -2.61 0.02 4.33
C LEU A 9 -1.57 0.45 3.30
N TYR A 10 -1.47 -0.29 2.20
CA TYR A 10 -0.62 0.02 1.07
C TYR A 10 -1.47 0.19 -0.19
N GLU A 11 -1.31 1.32 -0.88
CA GLU A 11 -1.93 1.59 -2.17
C GLU A 11 -1.08 1.02 -3.32
N TYR A 12 -1.74 0.38 -4.28
CA TYR A 12 -1.13 -0.15 -5.49
C TYR A 12 -1.90 0.28 -6.73
N HIS A 13 -1.17 0.48 -7.83
CA HIS A 13 -1.71 0.75 -9.16
C HIS A 13 -1.19 -0.32 -10.13
N CYS A 14 -2.10 -0.97 -10.85
CA CYS A 14 -1.72 -1.92 -11.89
C CYS A 14 -1.46 -1.19 -13.22
N SER A 15 -0.21 -1.20 -13.70
CA SER A 15 0.13 -0.58 -14.99
C SER A 15 -0.36 -1.37 -16.21
N ALA A 16 -0.86 -2.59 -16.04
CA ALA A 16 -1.41 -3.40 -17.13
C ALA A 16 -2.89 -3.09 -17.45
N CYS A 17 -3.71 -2.81 -16.44
CA CYS A 17 -5.15 -2.51 -16.64
C CYS A 17 -5.59 -1.14 -16.08
N GLY A 18 -4.70 -0.43 -15.37
CA GLY A 18 -4.99 0.86 -14.75
C GLY A 18 -5.77 0.78 -13.44
N HIS A 19 -5.99 -0.41 -12.87
CA HIS A 19 -6.77 -0.56 -11.65
C HIS A 19 -5.95 -0.19 -10.40
N GLU A 20 -6.50 0.69 -9.58
CA GLU A 20 -5.96 1.08 -8.27
C GLU A 20 -6.68 0.31 -7.17
N PHE A 21 -5.90 -0.23 -6.21
CA PHE A 21 -6.45 -1.02 -5.11
C PHE A 21 -5.57 -0.93 -3.86
N ASP A 22 -6.22 -1.09 -2.71
CA ASP A 22 -5.57 -1.03 -1.40
C ASP A 22 -5.39 -2.43 -0.80
N ARG A 23 -4.29 -2.63 -0.08
CA ARG A 23 -4.02 -3.86 0.68
C ARG A 23 -3.54 -3.58 2.08
N PHE A 24 -4.25 -4.15 3.06
CA PHE A 24 -3.77 -4.27 4.42
C PHE A 24 -2.73 -5.40 4.49
N MET A 25 -1.50 -5.05 4.84
CA MET A 25 -0.40 -6.01 4.97
C MET A 25 0.41 -5.68 6.21
N SER A 26 0.86 -6.71 6.92
CA SER A 26 1.91 -6.52 7.93
C SER A 26 3.24 -6.15 7.26
N LEU A 27 4.18 -5.58 8.01
CA LEU A 27 5.51 -5.26 7.49
C LEU A 27 6.24 -6.51 6.95
N ALA A 28 6.11 -7.65 7.64
CA ALA A 28 6.74 -8.91 7.24
C ALA A 28 6.14 -9.49 5.94
N GLU A 29 4.83 -9.34 5.74
CA GLU A 29 4.19 -9.69 4.47
C GLU A 29 4.62 -8.73 3.38
N HIS A 30 4.68 -7.43 3.68
CA HIS A 30 5.09 -6.41 2.72
C HIS A 30 6.51 -6.64 2.19
N GLU A 31 7.46 -7.03 3.05
CA GLU A 31 8.84 -7.37 2.63
C GLU A 31 8.92 -8.60 1.71
N ARG A 32 7.94 -9.51 1.79
CA ARG A 32 7.94 -10.79 1.06
C ARG A 32 6.94 -10.84 -0.09
N ALA A 33 6.04 -9.86 -0.19
CA ALA A 33 4.87 -9.94 -1.03
C ALA A 33 5.19 -9.72 -2.50
N ARG A 34 4.76 -10.68 -3.33
CA ARG A 34 4.55 -10.48 -4.77
C ARG A 34 3.08 -10.12 -4.95
N VAL A 35 2.78 -8.83 -4.93
CA VAL A 35 1.41 -8.33 -5.11
C VAL A 35 1.01 -8.56 -6.57
N THR A 36 -0.22 -9.04 -6.78
CA THR A 36 -0.83 -9.21 -8.10
C THR A 36 -2.11 -8.39 -8.18
N CYS A 37 -2.43 -7.93 -9.38
CA CYS A 37 -3.67 -7.21 -9.60
C CYS A 37 -4.88 -8.16 -9.41
N PRO A 38 -5.88 -7.80 -8.58
CA PRO A 38 -7.06 -8.64 -8.38
C PRO A 38 -7.96 -8.76 -9.62
N GLU A 39 -7.93 -7.75 -10.51
CA GLU A 39 -8.76 -7.69 -11.72
C GLU A 39 -8.14 -8.51 -12.88
N CYS A 40 -6.90 -8.19 -13.28
CA CYS A 40 -6.27 -8.78 -14.46
C CYS A 40 -5.25 -9.88 -14.15
N LYS A 41 -4.95 -10.13 -12.87
CA LYS A 41 -3.93 -11.08 -12.38
C LYS A 41 -2.51 -10.80 -12.85
N SER A 42 -2.25 -9.61 -13.39
CA SER A 42 -0.91 -9.17 -13.76
C SER A 42 -0.02 -9.02 -12.52
N THR A 43 1.27 -9.32 -12.68
CA THR A 43 2.32 -9.02 -11.68
C THR A 43 2.90 -7.62 -11.85
N THR A 44 2.52 -6.90 -12.91
CA THR A 44 2.95 -5.52 -13.17
C THR A 44 2.10 -4.56 -12.35
N VAL A 45 2.40 -4.49 -11.05
CA VAL A 45 1.77 -3.57 -10.09
C VAL A 45 2.84 -2.69 -9.46
N GLU A 46 2.53 -1.41 -9.32
CA GLU A 46 3.39 -0.38 -8.77
C GLU A 46 2.77 0.15 -7.47
N ARG A 47 3.61 0.57 -6.53
CA ARG A 47 3.13 1.18 -5.28
C ARG A 47 2.82 2.64 -5.52
N VAL A 48 1.64 3.07 -5.10
CA VAL A 48 1.28 4.48 -5.13
C VAL A 48 1.61 5.08 -3.77
N PHE A 49 2.36 6.17 -3.79
CA PHE A 49 2.59 6.99 -2.60
C PHE A 49 1.79 8.27 -2.75
N THR A 50 0.70 8.37 -2.00
CA THR A 50 -0.08 9.60 -1.96
C THR A 50 0.74 10.70 -1.27
N PRO A 51 0.93 11.87 -1.91
CA PRO A 51 1.68 12.96 -1.30
C PRO A 51 0.88 13.49 -0.10
N PHE A 52 1.48 13.47 1.08
CA PHE A 52 0.90 14.09 2.28
C PHE A 52 1.61 15.41 2.58
N TYR A 53 0.83 16.41 3.00
CA TYR A 53 1.37 17.68 3.48
C TYR A 53 1.24 17.76 4.99
N ALA A 54 2.38 17.70 5.70
CA ALA A 54 2.40 17.87 7.14
C ALA A 54 2.19 19.34 7.51
N LYS A 55 1.00 19.67 8.00
CA LYS A 55 0.72 21.01 8.55
C LYS A 55 1.42 21.15 9.90
N THR A 56 2.57 21.83 9.93
CA THR A 56 3.25 22.19 11.17
C THR A 56 2.73 23.54 11.67
N VAL A 57 2.42 23.63 12.96
CA VAL A 57 2.16 24.94 13.59
C VAL A 57 3.50 25.64 13.75
N ARG A 58 3.64 26.85 13.17
CA ARG A 58 4.83 27.68 13.39
C ARG A 58 4.97 27.94 14.89
N LYS A 59 6.09 27.50 15.48
CA LYS A 59 6.54 27.98 16.77
C LYS A 59 7.38 29.24 16.50
N SER A 60 6.77 30.41 16.69
CA SER A 60 7.43 31.72 16.69
C SER A 60 8.31 31.89 17.92
#